data_AF-A0AAI9HQ76-F1
#
_entry.id   AF-A0AAI9HQ76-F1
#
_cell.length_a   1.000
_cell.length_b   1.000
_cell.length_c   1.000
_cell.angle_alpha   90.00
_cell.angle_beta   90.00
_cell.angle_gamma   90.00
#
_symmetry.space_group_name_H-M   'P 1'
#
loop_
_entity.id
_entity.type
_entity.pdbx_description
1 polymer ?
#
loop_
_entity_poly.entity_id
_entity_poly.type
_entity_poly.pdbx_seq_one_letter_code
_entity_poly.pdbx_strand_id
1 'polypeptide(L)'
;MFLINIGRILMLAVWGFLIFSLVHPFPKPLNIFMHIATFFMVVMHGLLMSLFNAGQPQDKKLSAAGKVRVFLFGVFELLALLRRQQAELKDQDKP
;
A
#
# COMPACT_ATOMS: atom_id res chain seq x y z
N MET A 1 -13.65 10.55 -1.71
CA MET A 1 -12.34 10.72 -2.39
C MET A 1 -11.26 11.27 -1.45
N PHE A 2 -11.58 12.24 -0.58
CA PHE A 2 -10.61 12.88 0.32
C PHE A 2 -9.82 11.93 1.26
N LEU A 3 -10.49 10.96 1.89
CA LEU A 3 -9.86 10.00 2.82
C LEU A 3 -8.73 9.17 2.18
N ILE A 4 -8.87 8.79 0.90
CA ILE A 4 -7.87 7.96 0.21
C ILE A 4 -6.60 8.77 -0.05
N ASN A 5 -6.74 10.05 -0.40
CA ASN A 5 -5.59 10.93 -0.62
C ASN A 5 -4.83 11.18 0.69
N ILE A 6 -5.54 11.37 1.80
CA ILE A 6 -4.91 11.49 3.13
C ILE A 6 -4.15 10.21 3.47
N GLY A 7 -4.77 9.04 3.24
CA GLY A 7 -4.12 7.74 3.45
C GLY A 7 -2.83 7.58 2.65
N ARG A 8 -2.82 8.00 1.37
CA ARG A 8 -1.61 7.97 0.52
C ARG A 8 -0.50 8.89 1.04
N ILE A 9 -0.84 10.11 1.44
CA ILE A 9 0.14 11.08 1.98
C ILE A 9 0.71 10.56 3.31
N LEU A 10 -0.14 10.04 4.18
CA LEU A 10 0.27 9.43 5.44
C LEU A 10 1.24 8.26 5.20
N MET A 11 0.96 7.41 4.21
CA MET A 11 1.82 6.26 3.92
C MET A 11 3.17 6.68 3.36
N LEU A 12 3.22 7.71 2.52
CA LEU A 12 4.48 8.32 2.07
C LEU A 12 5.25 8.96 3.22
N ALA A 13 4.56 9.62 4.16
CA ALA A 13 5.18 10.20 5.35
C ALA A 13 5.79 9.11 6.24
N VAL A 14 5.11 7.98 6.43
CA VAL A 14 5.61 6.84 7.20
C VAL A 14 6.81 6.19 6.50
N TRP A 15 6.74 5.97 5.19
CA TRP A 15 7.87 5.47 4.38
C TRP A 15 9.08 6.41 4.47
N GLY A 16 8.85 7.71 4.28
CA GLY A 16 9.88 8.74 4.40
C GLY A 16 10.49 8.77 5.78
N PHE A 17 9.67 8.68 6.84
CA PHE A 17 10.14 8.66 8.22
C PHE A 17 10.97 7.42 8.56
N LEU A 18 10.58 6.24 8.08
CA LEU A 18 11.33 4.99 8.28
C LEU A 18 12.66 4.99 7.52
N ILE A 19 12.67 5.44 6.27
CA ILE A 19 13.90 5.58 5.47
C ILE A 19 14.80 6.68 6.07
N PHE A 20 14.22 7.80 6.48
CA PHE A 20 14.95 8.88 7.16
C PHE A 20 15.56 8.38 8.47
N SER A 21 14.84 7.54 9.21
CA SER A 21 15.36 6.87 10.40
C SER A 21 16.50 5.90 10.10
N LEU A 22 16.64 5.38 8.87
CA LEU A 22 17.80 4.59 8.45
C LEU A 22 19.04 5.44 8.22
N VAL A 23 18.87 6.63 7.63
CA VAL A 23 19.97 7.56 7.29
C VAL A 23 20.42 8.38 8.50
N HIS A 24 19.47 8.80 9.34
CA HIS A 24 19.72 9.54 10.56
C HIS A 24 19.32 8.67 11.78
N PRO A 25 20.23 7.83 12.28
CA PRO A 25 19.91 6.90 13.36
C PRO A 25 19.55 7.67 14.64
N PHE A 26 18.35 7.40 15.18
CA PHE A 26 17.95 7.90 16.49
C PHE A 26 18.80 7.25 17.61
N PRO A 27 18.97 7.92 18.76
CA PRO A 27 19.64 7.32 19.91
C PRO A 27 18.99 5.98 20.31
N LYS A 28 19.81 5.02 20.75
CA LYS A 28 19.36 3.68 21.17
C LYS A 28 18.36 3.82 22.32
N PRO A 29 17.28 3.01 22.38
CA PRO A 29 17.02 1.77 21.64
C PRO A 29 16.20 1.93 20.34
N LEU A 30 15.73 3.15 20.04
CA LEU A 30 14.72 3.39 19.02
C LEU A 30 15.19 3.00 17.61
N ASN A 31 16.48 3.14 17.30
CA ASN A 31 17.02 2.77 15.99
C ASN A 31 16.81 1.29 15.61
N ILE A 32 17.01 0.38 16.57
CA ILE A 32 16.84 -1.07 16.34
C ILE A 32 15.37 -1.37 16.03
N PHE A 33 14.46 -0.75 16.78
CA PHE A 33 13.04 -0.86 16.53
C PHE A 33 12.67 -0.36 15.14
N MET A 34 13.22 0.77 14.70
CA MET A 34 12.96 1.33 13.38
C MET A 34 13.48 0.45 12.24
N HIS A 35 14.66 -0.16 12.37
CA HIS A 35 15.17 -1.13 11.40
C HIS A 35 14.25 -2.36 11.28
N ILE A 36 13.84 -2.93 12.43
CA ILE A 36 12.93 -4.08 12.46
C ILE A 36 11.55 -3.70 11.91
N ALA A 37 11.02 -2.54 12.28
CA ALA A 37 9.75 -2.03 11.79
C ALA A 37 9.77 -1.81 10.27
N THR A 38 10.88 -1.28 9.74
CA THR A 38 11.07 -1.11 8.30
C THR A 38 11.09 -2.47 7.59
N PHE A 39 11.82 -3.45 8.13
CA PHE A 39 11.87 -4.80 7.58
C PHE A 39 10.49 -5.46 7.57
N PHE A 40 9.78 -5.47 8.70
CA PHE A 40 8.43 -6.03 8.80
C PHE A 40 7.46 -5.30 7.90
N MET A 41 7.56 -3.98 7.77
CA MET A 41 6.70 -3.19 6.90
C MET A 41 6.85 -3.62 5.43
N VAL A 42 8.08 -3.72 4.93
CA VAL A 42 8.38 -4.17 3.56
C VAL A 42 7.83 -5.58 3.32
N VAL A 43 8.08 -6.50 4.25
CA VAL A 43 7.64 -7.90 4.13
C VAL A 43 6.11 -7.99 4.16
N MET A 44 5.46 -7.37 5.14
CA MET A 44 4.01 -7.38 5.26
C MET A 44 3.34 -6.72 4.07
N HIS A 45 3.85 -5.59 3.57
CA HIS A 45 3.29 -4.94 2.38
C HIS A 45 3.46 -5.79 1.13
N GLY A 46 4.61 -6.44 0.96
CA GLY A 46 4.85 -7.35 -0.16
C GLY A 46 3.91 -8.56 -0.12
N LEU A 47 3.72 -9.15 1.07
CA LEU A 47 2.84 -10.29 1.26
C LEU A 47 1.37 -9.91 1.04
N LEU A 48 0.93 -8.79 1.62
CA LEU A 48 -0.43 -8.26 1.47
C LEU A 48 -0.76 -7.99 0.00
N MET A 49 0.20 -7.42 -0.73
CA MET A 49 0.11 -7.21 -2.17
C MET A 49 0.04 -8.53 -2.95
N SER A 50 0.88 -9.51 -2.59
CA SER A 50 0.91 -10.81 -3.28
C SER A 50 -0.42 -11.54 -3.15
N LEU A 51 -1.00 -11.58 -1.94
CA LEU A 51 -2.34 -12.14 -1.72
C LEU A 51 -3.40 -11.43 -2.54
N PHE A 52 -3.39 -10.11 -2.59
CA PHE A 52 -4.37 -9.36 -3.38
C PHE A 52 -4.20 -9.59 -4.89
N ASN A 53 -2.96 -9.58 -5.39
CA ASN A 53 -2.67 -9.85 -6.79
C ASN A 53 -3.07 -11.28 -7.19
N ALA A 54 -3.00 -12.25 -6.28
CA ALA A 54 -3.48 -13.60 -6.50
C ALA A 54 -5.02 -13.70 -6.54
N GLY A 55 -5.72 -12.82 -5.80
CA GLY A 55 -7.19 -12.78 -5.78
C GLY A 55 -7.83 -12.00 -6.93
N GLN A 56 -7.06 -11.27 -7.75
CA GLN A 56 -7.61 -10.53 -8.89
C GLN A 56 -7.81 -11.41 -10.14
N PRO A 57 -8.93 -11.27 -10.87
CA PRO A 57 -9.17 -11.97 -12.13
C PRO A 57 -8.15 -11.55 -13.20
N GLN A 58 -7.75 -12.51 -14.05
CA GLN A 58 -6.59 -12.39 -14.94
C GLN A 58 -6.68 -11.26 -15.98
N ASP A 59 -7.88 -10.74 -16.25
CA ASP A 59 -8.13 -9.62 -17.18
C ASP A 59 -7.79 -8.24 -16.62
N LYS A 60 -7.65 -8.09 -15.29
CA LYS A 60 -7.33 -6.80 -14.64
C LYS A 60 -5.94 -6.79 -13.99
N LYS A 61 -5.01 -7.61 -14.52
CA LYS A 61 -3.62 -7.71 -14.01
C LYS A 61 -2.99 -6.32 -13.93
N LEU A 62 -2.61 -5.93 -12.73
CA LEU A 62 -1.90 -4.67 -12.48
C LEU A 62 -0.56 -4.68 -13.25
N SER A 63 -0.38 -3.67 -14.11
CA SER A 63 0.91 -3.37 -14.74
C SER A 63 2.02 -3.29 -13.68
N ALA A 64 3.27 -3.61 -14.03
CA ALA A 64 4.40 -3.57 -13.10
C ALA A 64 4.51 -2.22 -12.35
N ALA A 65 4.20 -1.11 -13.02
CA ALA A 65 4.13 0.22 -12.40
C ALA A 65 2.98 0.33 -11.37
N GLY A 66 1.84 -0.29 -11.64
CA GLY A 66 0.73 -0.41 -10.70
C GLY A 66 1.11 -1.26 -9.48
N LYS A 67 1.93 -2.31 -9.67
CA LYS A 67 2.42 -3.12 -8.55
C LYS A 67 3.32 -2.30 -7.61
N VAL A 68 4.28 -1.55 -8.18
CA VAL A 68 5.14 -0.68 -7.37
C VAL A 68 4.34 0.39 -6.64
N ARG A 69 3.32 0.98 -7.30
CA ARG A 69 2.43 1.96 -6.66
C ARG A 69 1.63 1.37 -5.52
N VAL A 70 1.01 0.21 -5.69
CA VAL A 70 0.24 -0.44 -4.63
C VAL A 70 1.16 -0.91 -3.48
N PHE A 71 2.40 -1.29 -3.75
CA PHE A 71 3.37 -1.60 -2.71
C PHE A 71 3.72 -0.35 -1.86
N LEU A 72 3.99 0.78 -2.51
CA LEU A 72 4.33 2.05 -1.84
C LEU A 72 3.13 2.69 -1.11
N PHE A 73 1.95 2.69 -1.75
CA PHE A 73 0.72 3.29 -1.21
C PHE A 73 -0.12 2.32 -0.38
N GLY A 74 0.22 1.04 -0.37
CA GLY A 74 -0.43 -0.01 0.40
C GLY A 74 -1.91 -0.20 0.06
N VAL A 75 -2.71 -0.40 1.11
CA VAL A 75 -4.14 -0.76 1.05
C VAL A 75 -5.01 0.35 0.46
N PHE A 76 -4.58 1.60 0.48
CA PHE A 76 -5.40 2.72 -0.03
C PHE A 76 -5.61 2.65 -1.55
N GLU A 77 -4.56 2.26 -2.28
CA GLU A 77 -4.66 2.04 -3.74
C GLU A 77 -5.53 0.83 -4.05
N LEU A 78 -5.41 -0.22 -3.22
CA LEU A 78 -6.26 -1.41 -3.22
C LEU A 78 -7.74 -1.08 -3.03
N LEU A 79 -8.06 -0.31 -1.99
CA LEU A 79 -9.41 0.11 -1.64
C LEU A 79 -10.01 1.00 -2.73
N ALA A 80 -9.21 1.83 -3.38
CA ALA A 80 -9.66 2.62 -4.52
C ALA A 80 -10.03 1.73 -5.72
N LEU A 81 -9.22 0.71 -6.01
CA LEU A 81 -9.50 -0.27 -7.07
C LEU A 81 -10.72 -1.12 -6.74
N LEU A 82 -10.83 -1.61 -5.51
CA LEU A 82 -11.95 -2.41 -5.04
C LEU A 82 -13.25 -1.61 -5.07
N ARG A 83 -13.22 -0.35 -4.63
CA ARG A 83 -14.38 0.55 -4.68
C ARG A 83 -14.80 0.86 -6.12
N ARG A 84 -13.85 0.98 -7.07
CA ARG A 84 -14.17 1.08 -8.50
C ARG A 84 -14.83 -0.18 -9.03
N GLN A 85 -14.30 -1.36 -8.71
CA GLN A 85 -14.90 -2.64 -9.12
C GLN A 85 -16.31 -2.83 -8.54
N GLN A 86 -16.53 -2.48 -7.27
CA GLN A 86 -17.86 -2.53 -6.67
C GLN A 86 -18.84 -1.53 -7.29
N ALA A 87 -18.37 -0.34 -7.69
CA ALA A 87 -19.19 0.63 -8.38
C ALA A 87 -19.58 0.15 -9.79
N GLU A 88 -18.64 -0.44 -10.54
CA GLU A 88 -18.92 -1.06 -11.85
C GLU A 88 -19.96 -2.19 -11.72
N LEU A 89 -19.82 -3.08 -10.73
CA LEU A 89 -20.78 -4.14 -10.47
C LEU A 89 -22.18 -3.61 -10.11
N LYS A 90 -22.26 -2.50 -9.38
CA LYS A 90 -23.54 -1.87 -9.01
C LYS A 90 -24.23 -1.15 -10.17
N ASP A 91 -23.45 -0.63 -11.12
CA ASP A 91 -23.97 0.06 -12.30
C ASP A 91 -24.49 -0.96 -13.34
N GLN A 92 -23.86 -2.13 -13.42
CA GLN A 92 -24.26 -3.24 -14.29
C GLN A 92 -25.55 -3.97 -13.83
N ASP A 93 -25.93 -3.80 -12.56
CA ASP A 93 -27.18 -4.32 -11.98
C ASP A 93 -28.35 -3.30 -12.06
N LYS A 94 -28.14 -2.15 -12.71
CA LYS A 94 -29.18 -1.15 -12.92
C LYS A 94 -29.99 -1.49 -14.19
N PRO A 95 -31.32 -1.69 -14.09
CA PRO A 95 -32.17 -2.08 -15.21
C PRO A 95 -32.35 -0.98 -16.26
#